data_AF-A0A965GDS6-F1
#
_entry.id   AF-A0A965GDS6-F1
#
_cell.length_a   1.000
_cell.length_b   1.000
_cell.length_c   1.000
_cell.angle_alpha   90.00
_cell.angle_beta   90.00
_cell.angle_gamma   90.00
#
_symmetry.space_group_name_H-M   'P 1'
#
loop_
_entity.id
_entity.type
_entity.pdbx_description
1 polymer ?
#
loop_
_entity_poly.entity_id
_entity_poly.type
_entity_poly.pdbx_seq_one_letter_code
_entity_poly.pdbx_strand_id
1 'polypeptide(L)'
;AGTTLTTTSNGSISFAGTVTGIQALSITTNGTGDTTFTGSVGATNSPTSITISTDVLTAAAIKVSGNLSLTNIGASEISGIISDGTSAASLTKAGVGTLTLSTANTYTGNTTINAGTLVTSNLLDTLAINGTITVASGATYQVNETDTVGPITGSGSIVLASGKTLTTVVNSITSFDGIISGAGNLTKSGTSTLTLSGTNTYTGKTNIAQGVLAISSDSNLGAAPASYVSDQLTIANTYTLSLADGVTINANRGINLGGASIITNTGTSTILSIISGTGLTKSGTGTLTLSGNNTYTGATSISAGTLAITHGNGLGTTDGATTVSSGAALSISGGITVAEPITIAGTGVS
;
A
#
# COMPACT_ATOMS: atom_id res chain seq x y z
N ALA A 1 13.36 33.27 17.79
CA ALA A 1 14.61 32.99 17.04
C ALA A 1 14.99 31.53 17.26
N GLY A 2 15.22 30.72 16.22
CA GLY A 2 15.59 29.31 16.41
C GLY A 2 16.94 29.13 17.12
N THR A 3 17.16 27.96 17.71
CA THR A 3 18.47 27.53 18.22
C THR A 3 19.19 26.74 17.13
N THR A 4 20.41 27.14 16.77
CA THR A 4 21.25 26.45 15.78
C THR A 4 22.57 26.01 16.41
N LEU A 5 22.92 24.74 16.24
CA LEU A 5 24.21 24.17 16.62
C LEU A 5 24.91 23.63 15.37
N THR A 6 26.16 24.03 15.15
CA THR A 6 26.96 23.58 14.01
C THR A 6 28.38 23.24 14.44
N THR A 7 28.88 22.08 14.03
CA THR A 7 30.30 21.73 14.22
C THR A 7 31.10 22.03 12.97
N THR A 8 32.35 22.48 13.12
CA THR A 8 33.19 22.93 11.99
C THR A 8 34.00 21.80 11.34
N SER A 9 34.28 20.68 12.05
CA SER A 9 34.94 19.49 11.49
C SER A 9 34.74 18.23 12.35
N ASN A 10 34.03 17.21 11.83
CA ASN A 10 33.83 15.88 12.44
C ASN A 10 33.40 15.86 13.91
N GLY A 11 32.86 16.97 14.42
CA GLY A 11 32.47 17.10 15.83
C GLY A 11 31.08 16.52 16.05
N SER A 12 30.94 15.69 17.07
CA SER A 12 29.65 15.17 17.53
C SER A 12 28.98 16.12 18.52
N ILE A 13 27.65 16.14 18.52
CA ILE A 13 26.81 16.88 19.47
C ILE A 13 26.03 15.87 20.29
N SER A 14 26.14 15.96 21.62
CA SER A 14 25.43 15.07 22.54
C SER A 14 24.66 15.86 23.60
N PHE A 15 23.40 15.51 23.77
CA PHE A 15 22.53 16.03 24.82
C PHE A 15 22.32 14.92 25.86
N ALA A 16 22.94 15.09 27.04
CA ALA A 16 22.92 14.11 28.12
C ALA A 16 21.57 14.04 28.88
N GLY A 17 20.66 14.99 28.63
CA GLY A 17 19.36 15.09 29.33
C GLY A 17 18.25 15.52 28.39
N THR A 18 17.07 15.78 28.98
CA THR A 18 15.89 16.22 28.24
C THR A 18 16.12 17.56 27.55
N VAL A 19 15.84 17.61 26.25
CA VAL A 19 15.85 18.86 25.47
C VAL A 19 14.43 19.38 25.39
N THR A 20 14.19 20.62 25.81
CA THR A 20 12.86 21.24 25.82
C THR A 20 12.93 22.68 25.31
N GLY A 21 11.88 23.13 24.65
CA GLY A 21 11.77 24.49 24.13
C GLY A 21 10.77 24.59 22.98
N ILE A 22 10.15 25.76 22.81
CA ILE A 22 9.14 26.00 21.76
C ILE A 22 9.73 26.53 20.44
N GLN A 23 11.02 26.88 20.45
CA GLN A 23 11.69 27.42 19.26
C GLN A 23 12.16 26.28 18.35
N ALA A 24 12.38 26.58 17.06
CA ALA A 24 12.99 25.63 16.13
C ALA A 24 14.39 25.23 16.62
N LEU A 25 14.73 23.95 16.46
CA LEU A 25 16.06 23.40 16.75
C LEU A 25 16.70 22.94 15.45
N SER A 26 17.88 23.48 15.13
CA SER A 26 18.68 23.08 13.98
C SER A 26 20.05 22.58 14.44
N ILE A 27 20.43 21.39 14.00
CA ILE A 27 21.71 20.75 14.31
C ILE A 27 22.38 20.35 13.00
N THR A 28 23.66 20.68 12.86
CA THR A 28 24.47 20.25 11.73
C THR A 28 25.83 19.80 12.23
N THR A 29 26.10 18.51 12.12
CA THR A 29 27.45 17.96 12.29
C THR A 29 28.07 17.74 10.92
N ASN A 30 29.29 18.25 10.72
CA ASN A 30 29.99 18.14 9.44
C ASN A 30 30.86 16.87 9.42
N GLY A 31 30.91 16.18 8.27
CA GLY A 31 31.71 14.97 8.08
C GLY A 31 31.17 13.77 8.88
N THR A 32 32.00 13.11 9.70
CA THR A 32 31.63 11.90 10.48
C THR A 32 31.10 12.22 11.88
N GLY A 33 30.60 13.44 12.09
CA GLY A 33 30.10 13.86 13.40
C GLY A 33 28.70 13.33 13.66
N ASP A 34 28.46 12.82 14.86
CA ASP A 34 27.17 12.22 15.25
C ASP A 34 26.33 13.17 16.09
N THR A 35 25.03 12.94 16.10
CA THR A 35 24.08 13.62 16.98
C THR A 35 23.45 12.59 17.93
N THR A 36 23.54 12.83 19.24
CA THR A 36 22.98 11.92 20.25
C THR A 36 22.05 12.66 21.20
N PHE A 37 20.83 12.14 21.36
CA PHE A 37 19.89 12.53 22.42
C PHE A 37 19.68 11.34 23.35
N THR A 38 20.32 11.34 24.52
CA THR A 38 20.13 10.27 25.51
C THR A 38 18.82 10.44 26.27
N GLY A 39 18.34 11.68 26.41
CA GLY A 39 17.02 12.02 26.97
C GLY A 39 15.98 12.31 25.89
N SER A 40 14.71 12.41 26.30
CA SER A 40 13.62 12.78 25.40
C SER A 40 13.78 14.21 24.85
N VAL A 41 13.35 14.43 23.62
CA VAL A 41 13.26 15.76 23.01
C VAL A 41 11.81 16.22 23.00
N GLY A 42 11.54 17.43 23.50
CA GLY A 42 10.24 18.09 23.41
C GLY A 42 9.18 17.65 24.41
N ALA A 43 9.53 16.88 25.45
CA ALA A 43 8.55 16.25 26.37
C ALA A 43 7.59 17.25 27.05
N THR A 44 8.10 18.38 27.56
CA THR A 44 7.29 19.43 28.22
C THR A 44 6.91 20.54 27.26
N ASN A 45 7.87 21.04 26.47
CA ASN A 45 7.65 22.02 25.42
C ASN A 45 8.28 21.51 24.13
N SER A 46 7.45 21.24 23.14
CA SER A 46 7.86 20.70 21.85
C SER A 46 8.39 21.79 20.93
N PRO A 47 9.57 21.61 20.31
CA PRO A 47 10.08 22.52 19.28
C PRO A 47 9.07 22.68 18.14
N THR A 48 9.02 23.87 17.56
CA THR A 48 8.18 24.15 16.37
C THR A 48 8.68 23.42 15.12
N SER A 49 9.99 23.14 15.06
CA SER A 49 10.60 22.22 14.11
C SER A 49 11.93 21.70 14.65
N ILE A 50 12.35 20.55 14.15
CA ILE A 50 13.68 19.97 14.39
C ILE A 50 14.30 19.67 13.03
N THR A 51 15.50 20.16 12.77
CA THR A 51 16.26 19.86 11.55
C THR A 51 17.65 19.37 11.94
N ILE A 52 18.01 18.15 11.55
CA ILE A 52 19.29 17.53 11.88
C ILE A 52 19.96 17.08 10.59
N SER A 53 21.19 17.53 10.36
CA SER A 53 22.10 16.97 9.37
C SER A 53 23.28 16.34 10.12
N THR A 54 23.50 15.04 9.97
CA THR A 54 24.46 14.29 10.77
C THR A 54 25.02 13.08 10.01
N ASP A 55 26.09 12.46 10.52
CA ASP A 55 26.46 11.12 10.06
C ASP A 55 25.44 10.11 10.62
N VAL A 56 25.49 9.87 11.94
CA VAL A 56 24.51 9.05 12.67
C VAL A 56 23.70 9.90 13.66
N LEU A 57 22.40 9.61 13.76
CA LEU A 57 21.54 10.05 14.85
C LEU A 57 21.24 8.85 15.76
N THR A 58 21.47 9.01 17.06
CA THR A 58 20.90 8.13 18.09
C THR A 58 19.99 8.95 18.99
N ALA A 59 18.70 8.67 19.00
CA ALA A 59 17.75 9.43 19.82
C ALA A 59 16.79 8.54 20.61
N ALA A 60 16.42 9.03 21.80
CA ALA A 60 15.23 8.57 22.52
C ALA A 60 13.94 9.16 21.88
N ALA A 61 12.86 9.30 22.65
CA ALA A 61 11.58 9.83 22.15
C ALA A 61 11.71 11.29 21.68
N ILE A 62 10.99 11.63 20.60
CA ILE A 62 10.97 12.98 20.02
C ILE A 62 9.52 13.48 19.90
N LYS A 63 9.23 14.63 20.48
CA LYS A 63 7.95 15.34 20.35
C LYS A 63 8.17 16.68 19.66
N VAL A 64 7.46 16.95 18.57
CA VAL A 64 7.65 18.16 17.74
C VAL A 64 6.31 18.72 17.26
N SER A 65 6.14 20.04 17.23
CA SER A 65 4.91 20.71 16.77
C SER A 65 4.90 20.97 15.25
N GLY A 66 5.67 20.23 14.46
CA GLY A 66 5.88 20.53 13.05
C GLY A 66 6.79 19.51 12.39
N ASN A 67 7.79 19.96 11.64
CA ASN A 67 8.66 19.05 10.90
C ASN A 67 9.81 18.52 11.78
N LEU A 68 10.00 17.20 11.82
CA LEU A 68 11.25 16.53 12.12
C LEU A 68 11.95 16.17 10.80
N SER A 69 12.95 16.97 10.41
CA SER A 69 13.75 16.78 9.20
C SER A 69 15.10 16.18 9.53
N LEU A 70 15.39 15.02 8.99
CA LEU A 70 16.63 14.28 9.21
C LEU A 70 17.37 14.04 7.90
N THR A 71 18.62 14.49 7.82
CA THR A 71 19.57 14.15 6.76
C THR A 71 20.71 13.37 7.38
N ASN A 72 20.75 12.06 7.17
CA ASN A 72 21.79 11.19 7.73
C ASN A 72 22.55 10.42 6.65
N ILE A 73 23.82 10.13 6.92
CA ILE A 73 24.71 9.40 6.02
C ILE A 73 24.87 7.96 6.49
N GLY A 74 25.09 7.76 7.80
CA GLY A 74 25.20 6.47 8.45
C GLY A 74 23.85 5.86 8.84
N ALA A 75 23.90 4.82 9.67
CA ALA A 75 22.72 4.15 10.20
C ALA A 75 22.25 4.84 11.49
N SER A 76 21.13 5.55 11.41
CA SER A 76 20.50 6.27 12.51
C SER A 76 19.35 5.48 13.12
N GLU A 77 19.10 5.70 14.40
CA GLU A 77 18.00 5.10 15.14
C GLU A 77 17.29 6.14 16.02
N ILE A 78 15.95 6.12 15.96
CA ILE A 78 15.09 6.72 16.98
C ILE A 78 14.44 5.56 17.74
N SER A 79 14.94 5.34 18.95
CA SER A 79 14.55 4.23 19.82
C SER A 79 13.29 4.49 20.65
N GLY A 80 12.83 5.74 20.69
CA GLY A 80 11.58 6.13 21.36
C GLY A 80 10.52 6.60 20.38
N ILE A 81 9.33 6.89 20.92
CA ILE A 81 8.16 7.30 20.11
C ILE A 81 8.40 8.68 19.51
N ILE A 82 8.11 8.83 18.20
CA ILE A 82 7.87 10.14 17.60
C ILE A 82 6.39 10.50 17.80
N SER A 83 6.12 11.68 18.37
CA SER A 83 4.77 12.12 18.71
C SER A 83 4.49 13.57 18.35
N ASP A 84 3.20 13.89 18.19
CA ASP A 84 2.74 15.25 17.93
C ASP A 84 3.01 16.18 19.12
N GLY A 85 3.38 17.42 18.80
CA GLY A 85 3.42 18.54 19.73
C GLY A 85 2.05 19.18 19.91
N THR A 86 2.00 20.49 19.76
CA THR A 86 0.75 21.28 19.68
C THR A 86 0.06 21.17 18.32
N SER A 87 0.77 20.64 17.33
CA SER A 87 0.32 20.41 15.95
C SER A 87 0.92 19.11 15.45
N ALA A 88 0.32 18.56 14.40
CA ALA A 88 0.76 17.32 13.77
C ALA A 88 2.24 17.37 13.41
N ALA A 89 3.00 16.40 13.91
CA ALA A 89 4.39 16.20 13.54
C ALA A 89 4.46 15.55 12.15
N SER A 90 5.34 16.05 11.29
CA SER A 90 5.68 15.42 10.01
C SER A 90 7.13 14.98 10.03
N LEU A 91 7.43 13.83 9.43
CA LEU A 91 8.78 13.29 9.32
C LEU A 91 9.31 13.50 7.90
N THR A 92 10.51 14.06 7.76
CA THR A 92 11.25 14.11 6.49
C THR A 92 12.57 13.37 6.65
N LYS A 93 12.75 12.26 5.94
CA LYS A 93 14.01 11.52 5.86
C LYS A 93 14.73 11.85 4.57
N ALA A 94 15.99 12.27 4.68
CA ALA A 94 16.90 12.57 3.57
C ALA A 94 18.30 12.03 3.89
N GLY A 95 19.25 12.25 2.98
CA GLY A 95 20.58 11.67 3.05
C GLY A 95 20.58 10.18 2.69
N VAL A 96 21.76 9.67 2.34
CA VAL A 96 21.93 8.32 1.79
C VAL A 96 21.78 7.21 2.84
N GLY A 97 21.83 7.56 4.12
CA GLY A 97 21.81 6.61 5.23
C GLY A 97 20.46 5.99 5.51
N THR A 98 20.45 5.12 6.51
CA THR A 98 19.25 4.44 7.02
C THR A 98 18.75 5.15 8.27
N LEU A 99 17.44 5.35 8.41
CA LEU A 99 16.80 5.73 9.67
C LEU A 99 15.88 4.59 10.11
N THR A 100 16.13 4.03 11.29
CA THR A 100 15.28 3.02 11.91
C THR A 100 14.37 3.65 12.96
N LEU A 101 13.06 3.35 12.86
CA LEU A 101 12.06 3.69 13.86
C LEU A 101 11.70 2.44 14.66
N SER A 102 12.21 2.37 15.89
CA SER A 102 12.19 1.13 16.69
C SER A 102 10.96 0.99 17.60
N THR A 103 10.06 1.98 17.61
CA THR A 103 8.82 1.94 18.41
C THR A 103 7.64 2.48 17.62
N ALA A 104 6.43 2.07 18.00
CA ALA A 104 5.20 2.49 17.35
C ALA A 104 5.01 4.00 17.51
N ASN A 105 5.06 4.70 16.37
CA ASN A 105 5.00 6.16 16.35
C ASN A 105 3.55 6.64 16.38
N THR A 106 3.31 7.79 17.00
CA THR A 106 1.96 8.35 17.18
C THR A 106 1.75 9.69 16.49
N TYR A 107 2.75 10.17 15.75
CA TYR A 107 2.58 11.39 14.97
C TYR A 107 1.58 11.20 13.83
N THR A 108 0.83 12.25 13.54
CA THR A 108 -0.31 12.18 12.61
C THR A 108 -0.06 12.85 11.26
N GLY A 109 1.03 13.61 11.12
CA GLY A 109 1.41 14.27 9.87
C GLY A 109 2.10 13.34 8.86
N ASN A 110 2.51 13.92 7.74
CA ASN A 110 3.07 13.16 6.62
C ASN A 110 4.45 12.58 6.94
N THR A 111 4.79 11.48 6.27
CA THR A 111 6.17 10.98 6.20
C THR A 111 6.68 11.12 4.79
N THR A 112 7.78 11.84 4.60
CA THR A 112 8.43 12.02 3.30
C THR A 112 9.83 11.42 3.34
N ILE A 113 10.10 10.48 2.44
CA ILE A 113 11.41 9.84 2.29
C ILE A 113 12.02 10.37 0.99
N ASN A 114 12.83 11.42 1.11
CA ASN A 114 13.49 12.09 -0.01
C ASN A 114 14.70 11.31 -0.53
N ALA A 115 15.42 10.60 0.35
CA ALA A 115 16.59 9.80 0.00
C ALA A 115 16.94 8.77 1.09
N GLY A 116 17.72 7.76 0.71
CA GLY A 116 18.16 6.68 1.59
C GLY A 116 17.00 5.78 2.00
N THR A 117 17.12 5.18 3.19
CA THR A 117 16.16 4.17 3.66
C THR A 117 15.49 4.62 4.96
N LEU A 118 14.16 4.52 5.03
CA LEU A 118 13.41 4.51 6.29
C LEU A 118 13.01 3.06 6.62
N VAL A 119 13.33 2.58 7.81
CA VAL A 119 13.00 1.23 8.29
C VAL A 119 12.01 1.32 9.45
N THR A 120 10.92 0.55 9.38
CA THR A 120 10.04 0.28 10.54
C THR A 120 10.30 -1.12 11.07
N SER A 121 10.65 -1.23 12.35
CA SER A 121 11.12 -2.48 12.96
C SER A 121 10.38 -2.90 14.24
N ASN A 122 9.19 -2.37 14.48
CA ASN A 122 8.38 -2.69 15.65
C ASN A 122 7.04 -3.35 15.27
N LEU A 123 6.51 -4.17 16.17
CA LEU A 123 5.46 -5.16 15.87
C LEU A 123 4.11 -4.56 15.43
N LEU A 124 3.89 -3.25 15.61
CA LEU A 124 2.60 -2.56 15.38
C LEU A 124 2.82 -1.07 15.09
N ASP A 125 3.67 -0.73 14.11
CA ASP A 125 3.77 0.67 13.72
C ASP A 125 2.48 1.11 13.02
N THR A 126 2.05 2.33 13.32
CA THR A 126 1.01 3.01 12.54
C THR A 126 1.62 4.30 12.05
N LEU A 127 2.61 4.20 11.14
CA LEU A 127 3.21 5.42 10.61
C LEU A 127 2.13 6.25 9.93
N ALA A 128 1.91 7.47 10.44
CA ALA A 128 1.08 8.46 9.78
C ALA A 128 -0.25 7.89 9.26
N ILE A 129 -1.04 7.20 10.09
CA ILE A 129 -2.32 6.62 9.63
C ILE A 129 -3.28 7.68 9.03
N ASN A 130 -3.10 8.94 9.43
CA ASN A 130 -3.81 10.11 8.92
C ASN A 130 -3.00 10.94 7.91
N GLY A 131 -1.71 10.65 7.72
CA GLY A 131 -0.81 11.34 6.82
C GLY A 131 -0.45 10.50 5.59
N THR A 132 0.14 11.13 4.58
CA THR A 132 0.64 10.42 3.40
C THR A 132 2.08 9.97 3.61
N ILE A 133 2.42 8.76 3.16
CA ILE A 133 3.80 8.31 2.99
C ILE A 133 4.22 8.62 1.55
N THR A 134 5.17 9.53 1.37
CA THR A 134 5.76 9.86 0.07
C THR A 134 7.14 9.25 -0.04
N VAL A 135 7.34 8.35 -1.00
CA VAL A 135 8.66 7.75 -1.28
C VAL A 135 9.19 8.34 -2.59
N ALA A 136 10.19 9.22 -2.49
CA ALA A 136 10.79 9.85 -3.66
C ALA A 136 11.59 8.85 -4.50
N SER A 137 11.82 9.19 -5.77
CA SER A 137 12.69 8.41 -6.65
C SER A 137 14.06 8.16 -6.00
N GLY A 138 14.51 6.90 -6.01
CA GLY A 138 15.78 6.48 -5.39
C GLY A 138 15.77 6.34 -3.87
N ALA A 139 14.65 6.63 -3.19
CA ALA A 139 14.47 6.37 -1.77
C ALA A 139 13.76 5.04 -1.52
N THR A 140 13.91 4.51 -0.29
CA THR A 140 13.34 3.23 0.13
C THR A 140 12.56 3.36 1.43
N TYR A 141 11.34 2.82 1.45
CA TYR A 141 10.62 2.48 2.66
C TYR A 141 10.69 0.97 2.89
N GLN A 142 11.41 0.56 3.93
CA GLN A 142 11.64 -0.83 4.29
C GLN A 142 10.70 -1.21 5.46
N VAL A 143 9.72 -2.05 5.15
CA VAL A 143 8.69 -2.53 6.09
C VAL A 143 9.17 -3.87 6.65
N ASN A 144 9.88 -3.82 7.80
CA ASN A 144 10.39 -5.04 8.45
C ASN A 144 9.40 -5.65 9.44
N GLU A 145 8.33 -4.95 9.77
CA GLU A 145 7.23 -5.42 10.59
C GLU A 145 5.88 -5.02 9.98
N THR A 146 4.80 -5.66 10.40
CA THR A 146 3.45 -5.30 9.91
C THR A 146 3.12 -3.86 10.29
N ASP A 147 2.67 -3.09 9.32
CA ASP A 147 2.47 -1.64 9.44
C ASP A 147 1.12 -1.23 8.84
N THR A 148 0.47 -0.24 9.45
CA THR A 148 -0.75 0.38 8.92
C THR A 148 -0.54 1.88 8.76
N VAL A 149 -0.48 2.31 7.51
CA VAL A 149 -0.18 3.69 7.13
C VAL A 149 -1.34 4.34 6.38
N GLY A 150 -1.32 5.66 6.24
CA GLY A 150 -2.23 6.36 5.34
C GLY A 150 -1.92 6.07 3.85
N PRO A 151 -2.27 6.97 2.92
CA PRO A 151 -1.99 6.77 1.51
C PRO A 151 -0.48 6.68 1.23
N ILE A 152 -0.08 5.80 0.32
CA ILE A 152 1.28 5.71 -0.21
C ILE A 152 1.36 6.40 -1.59
N THR A 153 2.40 7.19 -1.83
CA THR A 153 2.63 7.85 -3.12
C THR A 153 4.12 8.01 -3.45
N GLY A 154 4.41 8.47 -4.66
CA GLY A 154 5.76 8.65 -5.19
C GLY A 154 6.23 7.49 -6.07
N SER A 155 7.50 7.56 -6.46
CA SER A 155 8.13 6.70 -7.46
C SER A 155 9.34 5.92 -6.92
N GLY A 156 9.55 5.91 -5.61
CA GLY A 156 10.63 5.18 -4.94
C GLY A 156 10.34 3.69 -4.76
N SER A 157 11.06 3.06 -3.84
CA SER A 157 10.89 1.64 -3.52
C SER A 157 10.20 1.43 -2.18
N ILE A 158 9.27 0.47 -2.14
CA ILE A 158 8.77 -0.12 -0.90
C ILE A 158 9.23 -1.58 -0.85
N VAL A 159 9.83 -1.99 0.25
CA VAL A 159 10.31 -3.37 0.43
C VAL A 159 9.57 -4.00 1.60
N LEU A 160 8.89 -5.11 1.34
CA LEU A 160 8.07 -5.83 2.31
C LEU A 160 8.81 -7.08 2.80
N ALA A 161 9.16 -7.12 4.09
CA ALA A 161 9.79 -8.28 4.68
C ALA A 161 8.88 -9.52 4.68
N SER A 162 9.49 -10.69 4.69
CA SER A 162 8.77 -11.98 4.63
C SER A 162 7.78 -12.12 5.79
N GLY A 163 6.54 -12.52 5.46
CA GLY A 163 5.46 -12.70 6.44
C GLY A 163 4.89 -11.42 7.03
N LYS A 164 5.36 -10.24 6.61
CA LYS A 164 4.85 -8.94 7.07
C LYS A 164 3.81 -8.40 6.11
N THR A 165 2.94 -7.53 6.60
CA THR A 165 1.90 -6.90 5.77
C THR A 165 2.00 -5.39 5.87
N LEU A 166 2.06 -4.71 4.73
CA LEU A 166 1.80 -3.27 4.67
C LEU A 166 0.32 -3.05 4.37
N THR A 167 -0.39 -2.40 5.29
CA THR A 167 -1.75 -1.92 5.06
C THR A 167 -1.71 -0.42 4.75
N THR A 168 -2.20 -0.02 3.58
CA THR A 168 -2.35 1.40 3.23
C THR A 168 -3.83 1.79 3.24
N VAL A 169 -4.16 2.81 4.04
CA VAL A 169 -5.52 3.34 4.21
C VAL A 169 -5.70 4.54 3.29
N VAL A 170 -6.47 4.35 2.22
CA VAL A 170 -6.63 5.33 1.14
C VAL A 170 -8.05 5.89 1.14
N ASN A 171 -8.21 7.11 1.67
CA ASN A 171 -9.49 7.84 1.75
C ASN A 171 -9.57 9.02 0.78
N SER A 172 -8.59 9.16 -0.12
CA SER A 172 -8.62 10.06 -1.27
C SER A 172 -7.87 9.38 -2.41
N ILE A 173 -8.28 9.62 -3.66
CA ILE A 173 -7.67 8.96 -4.83
C ILE A 173 -6.17 9.20 -4.81
N THR A 174 -5.39 8.12 -4.83
CA THR A 174 -3.93 8.16 -4.74
C THR A 174 -3.32 7.19 -5.74
N SER A 175 -2.11 7.50 -6.21
CA SER A 175 -1.31 6.61 -7.04
C SER A 175 0.09 6.42 -6.43
N PHE A 176 0.59 5.19 -6.56
CA PHE A 176 1.98 4.84 -6.31
C PHE A 176 2.60 4.31 -7.61
N ASP A 177 3.59 5.05 -8.12
CA ASP A 177 4.26 4.76 -9.38
C ASP A 177 5.55 3.96 -9.18
N GLY A 178 6.00 3.85 -7.94
CA GLY A 178 7.20 3.14 -7.54
C GLY A 178 7.08 1.62 -7.56
N ILE A 179 8.14 0.95 -7.09
CA ILE A 179 8.22 -0.52 -7.05
C ILE A 179 8.00 -1.00 -5.62
N ILE A 180 7.02 -1.88 -5.44
CA ILE A 180 6.83 -2.70 -4.25
C ILE A 180 7.50 -4.06 -4.48
N SER A 181 8.34 -4.50 -3.54
CA SER A 181 9.17 -5.71 -3.64
C SER A 181 9.21 -6.50 -2.32
N GLY A 182 9.89 -7.65 -2.33
CA GLY A 182 10.06 -8.50 -1.14
C GLY A 182 9.02 -9.63 -1.04
N ALA A 183 8.95 -10.29 0.11
CA ALA A 183 8.10 -11.48 0.28
C ALA A 183 6.85 -11.23 1.16
N GLY A 184 6.67 -9.99 1.63
CA GLY A 184 5.51 -9.60 2.41
C GLY A 184 4.26 -9.32 1.56
N ASN A 185 3.16 -9.05 2.26
CA ASN A 185 1.83 -8.85 1.70
C ASN A 185 1.47 -7.37 1.61
N LEU A 186 0.58 -7.03 0.69
CA LEU A 186 -0.02 -5.71 0.56
C LEU A 186 -1.52 -5.78 0.87
N THR A 187 -2.01 -4.91 1.76
CA THR A 187 -3.44 -4.70 1.99
C THR A 187 -3.83 -3.28 1.61
N LYS A 188 -4.76 -3.17 0.66
CA LYS A 188 -5.43 -1.91 0.32
C LYS A 188 -6.67 -1.75 1.18
N SER A 189 -6.70 -0.69 1.99
CA SER A 189 -7.83 -0.29 2.83
C SER A 189 -8.25 1.16 2.51
N GLY A 190 -9.23 1.70 3.23
CA GLY A 190 -9.85 3.00 2.95
C GLY A 190 -10.77 2.99 1.73
N THR A 191 -11.65 3.99 1.67
CA THR A 191 -12.83 4.00 0.77
C THR A 191 -12.53 4.40 -0.67
N SER A 192 -11.37 5.00 -0.94
CA SER A 192 -11.00 5.54 -2.25
C SER A 192 -10.15 4.59 -3.09
N THR A 193 -9.79 5.04 -4.30
CA THR A 193 -8.94 4.30 -5.24
C THR A 193 -7.46 4.45 -4.91
N LEU A 194 -6.75 3.31 -4.84
CA LEU A 194 -5.30 3.25 -5.01
C LEU A 194 -4.99 2.75 -6.41
N THR A 195 -4.20 3.50 -7.16
CA THR A 195 -3.65 3.06 -8.45
C THR A 195 -2.21 2.62 -8.26
N LEU A 196 -1.91 1.35 -8.55
CA LEU A 196 -0.54 0.85 -8.62
C LEU A 196 -0.10 0.87 -10.09
N SER A 197 0.88 1.72 -10.42
CA SER A 197 1.36 1.90 -11.79
C SER A 197 2.69 1.18 -12.03
N GLY A 198 3.52 1.02 -11.00
CA GLY A 198 4.85 0.39 -11.12
C GLY A 198 4.80 -1.12 -11.36
N THR A 199 5.85 -1.64 -11.98
CA THR A 199 6.09 -3.09 -12.12
C THR A 199 6.54 -3.64 -10.77
N ASN A 200 5.60 -4.16 -10.00
CA ASN A 200 5.85 -4.68 -8.67
C ASN A 200 6.44 -6.09 -8.73
N THR A 201 7.30 -6.41 -7.77
CA THR A 201 8.05 -7.68 -7.70
C THR A 201 7.84 -8.43 -6.39
N TYR A 202 6.97 -7.94 -5.50
CA TYR A 202 6.67 -8.66 -4.27
C TYR A 202 5.98 -10.00 -4.56
N THR A 203 6.29 -11.02 -3.76
CA THR A 203 5.75 -12.38 -3.95
C THR A 203 4.61 -12.72 -2.99
N GLY A 204 4.40 -11.90 -1.96
CA GLY A 204 3.29 -12.10 -1.02
C GLY A 204 1.94 -11.73 -1.60
N LYS A 205 0.89 -11.89 -0.78
CA LYS A 205 -0.50 -11.75 -1.19
C LYS A 205 -0.92 -10.30 -1.32
N THR A 206 -1.91 -10.04 -2.17
CA THR A 206 -2.60 -8.75 -2.25
C THR A 206 -4.03 -8.89 -1.73
N ASN A 207 -4.43 -8.02 -0.80
CA ASN A 207 -5.78 -8.01 -0.23
C ASN A 207 -6.46 -6.65 -0.46
N ILE A 208 -7.60 -6.64 -1.14
CA ILE A 208 -8.47 -5.46 -1.26
C ILE A 208 -9.47 -5.53 -0.09
N ALA A 209 -9.06 -4.95 1.03
CA ALA A 209 -9.86 -4.92 2.25
C ALA A 209 -10.94 -3.84 2.22
N GLN A 210 -10.74 -2.73 1.50
CA GLN A 210 -11.73 -1.67 1.27
C GLN A 210 -11.44 -0.87 -0.02
N GLY A 211 -12.50 -0.28 -0.60
CA GLY A 211 -12.42 0.65 -1.72
C GLY A 211 -12.06 -0.01 -3.05
N VAL A 212 -11.22 0.67 -3.84
CA VAL A 212 -10.82 0.23 -5.19
C VAL A 212 -9.30 0.08 -5.27
N LEU A 213 -8.84 -1.03 -5.84
CA LEU A 213 -7.47 -1.17 -6.34
C LEU A 213 -7.50 -1.13 -7.88
N ALA A 214 -6.83 -0.14 -8.46
CA ALA A 214 -6.71 0.02 -9.90
C ALA A 214 -5.33 -0.45 -10.40
N ILE A 215 -5.33 -1.25 -11.47
CA ILE A 215 -4.14 -1.78 -12.11
C ILE A 215 -4.22 -1.68 -13.64
N SER A 216 -3.05 -1.60 -14.27
CA SER A 216 -2.86 -1.56 -15.73
C SER A 216 -2.08 -2.76 -16.28
N SER A 217 -1.57 -3.63 -15.41
CA SER A 217 -0.95 -4.92 -15.74
C SER A 217 -1.02 -5.87 -14.56
N ASP A 218 -0.92 -7.19 -14.80
CA ASP A 218 -0.81 -8.20 -13.72
C ASP A 218 0.39 -7.94 -12.80
N SER A 219 1.49 -7.42 -13.36
CA SER A 219 2.71 -7.08 -12.61
C SER A 219 2.51 -5.95 -11.60
N ASN A 220 1.43 -5.16 -11.71
CA ASN A 220 1.09 -4.20 -10.66
C ASN A 220 0.66 -4.91 -9.35
N LEU A 221 0.30 -6.19 -9.39
CA LEU A 221 -0.04 -7.02 -8.22
C LEU A 221 1.14 -7.84 -7.69
N GLY A 222 2.37 -7.51 -8.09
CA GLY A 222 3.58 -8.24 -7.72
C GLY A 222 3.94 -9.35 -8.72
N ALA A 223 4.97 -10.13 -8.39
CA ALA A 223 5.41 -11.23 -9.22
C ALA A 223 4.31 -12.29 -9.37
N ALA A 224 4.09 -12.77 -10.59
CA ALA A 224 3.16 -13.89 -10.82
C ALA A 224 3.71 -15.15 -10.13
N PRO A 225 2.87 -15.93 -9.41
CA PRO A 225 3.33 -17.17 -8.79
C PRO A 225 3.84 -18.19 -9.82
N ALA A 226 4.90 -18.93 -9.47
CA ALA A 226 5.47 -19.96 -10.34
C ALA A 226 4.52 -21.17 -10.55
N SER A 227 3.63 -21.41 -9.60
CA SER A 227 2.55 -22.40 -9.64
C SER A 227 1.28 -21.77 -9.07
N TYR A 228 0.11 -22.34 -9.37
CA TYR A 228 -1.15 -21.86 -8.83
C TYR A 228 -1.11 -21.71 -7.29
N VAL A 229 -1.44 -20.52 -6.80
CA VAL A 229 -1.61 -20.21 -5.38
C VAL A 229 -3.03 -19.69 -5.18
N SER A 230 -3.81 -20.39 -4.34
CA SER A 230 -5.13 -19.89 -3.94
C SER A 230 -5.00 -18.58 -3.18
N ASP A 231 -5.93 -17.68 -3.44
CA ASP A 231 -6.07 -16.41 -2.72
C ASP A 231 -4.78 -15.58 -2.77
N GLN A 232 -4.06 -15.63 -3.90
CA GLN A 232 -2.93 -14.74 -4.16
C GLN A 232 -3.40 -13.29 -4.26
N LEU A 233 -4.63 -13.10 -4.78
CA LEU A 233 -5.42 -11.89 -4.69
C LEU A 233 -6.72 -12.20 -3.93
N THR A 234 -7.04 -11.39 -2.93
CA THR A 234 -8.34 -11.43 -2.25
C THR A 234 -9.07 -10.12 -2.46
N ILE A 235 -10.36 -10.20 -2.81
CA ILE A 235 -11.27 -9.05 -2.83
C ILE A 235 -12.29 -9.27 -1.72
N ALA A 236 -12.26 -8.47 -0.66
CA ALA A 236 -13.19 -8.65 0.44
C ALA A 236 -14.57 -8.07 0.11
N ASN A 237 -15.63 -8.65 0.67
CA ASN A 237 -16.99 -8.12 0.61
C ASN A 237 -17.40 -7.69 -0.82
N THR A 238 -17.85 -6.44 -0.97
CA THR A 238 -18.29 -5.81 -2.23
C THR A 238 -17.25 -4.84 -2.80
N TYR A 239 -15.97 -4.96 -2.41
CA TYR A 239 -14.91 -4.07 -2.88
C TYR A 239 -14.44 -4.41 -4.29
N THR A 240 -13.61 -3.54 -4.87
CA THR A 240 -13.41 -3.51 -6.32
C THR A 240 -11.96 -3.70 -6.74
N LEU A 241 -11.76 -4.60 -7.71
CA LEU A 241 -10.60 -4.59 -8.59
C LEU A 241 -10.97 -3.87 -9.89
N SER A 242 -10.22 -2.83 -10.25
CA SER A 242 -10.38 -2.09 -11.50
C SER A 242 -9.25 -2.42 -12.46
N LEU A 243 -9.61 -2.93 -13.64
CA LEU A 243 -8.68 -3.35 -14.68
C LEU A 243 -8.69 -2.34 -15.83
N ALA A 244 -7.51 -1.88 -16.25
CA ALA A 244 -7.36 -1.16 -17.50
C ALA A 244 -7.59 -2.06 -18.73
N ASP A 245 -7.66 -1.44 -19.91
CA ASP A 245 -7.70 -2.16 -21.18
C ASP A 245 -6.42 -2.99 -21.38
N GLY A 246 -6.57 -4.19 -21.95
CA GLY A 246 -5.50 -5.14 -22.21
C GLY A 246 -4.99 -5.93 -21.00
N VAL A 247 -5.50 -5.68 -19.79
CA VAL A 247 -5.02 -6.41 -18.60
C VAL A 247 -5.38 -7.90 -18.69
N THR A 248 -4.36 -8.75 -18.53
CA THR A 248 -4.51 -10.20 -18.42
C THR A 248 -3.95 -10.69 -17.08
N ILE A 249 -4.80 -11.19 -16.20
CA ILE A 249 -4.39 -11.76 -14.89
C ILE A 249 -3.86 -13.17 -15.09
N ASN A 250 -2.68 -13.44 -14.53
CA ASN A 250 -1.96 -14.69 -14.71
C ASN A 250 -2.73 -15.92 -14.16
N ALA A 251 -2.64 -17.07 -14.83
CA ALA A 251 -3.34 -18.30 -14.46
C ALA A 251 -3.01 -18.84 -13.07
N ASN A 252 -1.83 -18.52 -12.53
CA ASN A 252 -1.38 -18.97 -11.23
C ASN A 252 -1.79 -18.02 -10.08
N ARG A 253 -2.36 -16.85 -10.38
CA ARG A 253 -2.77 -15.85 -9.40
C ARG A 253 -4.23 -16.07 -8.99
N GLY A 254 -4.47 -17.06 -8.12
CA GLY A 254 -5.80 -17.36 -7.57
C GLY A 254 -6.49 -16.11 -7.01
N ILE A 255 -7.75 -15.91 -7.36
CA ILE A 255 -8.58 -14.79 -6.88
C ILE A 255 -9.66 -15.32 -5.95
N ASN A 256 -9.71 -14.85 -4.72
CA ASN A 256 -10.75 -15.20 -3.76
C ASN A 256 -11.72 -14.03 -3.54
N LEU A 257 -13.03 -14.30 -3.69
CA LEU A 257 -14.11 -13.32 -3.52
C LEU A 257 -14.77 -13.49 -2.16
N GLY A 258 -14.58 -12.51 -1.27
CA GLY A 258 -15.11 -12.53 0.11
C GLY A 258 -16.56 -12.08 0.26
N GLY A 259 -17.21 -11.64 -0.82
CA GLY A 259 -18.63 -11.30 -0.89
C GLY A 259 -19.08 -11.20 -2.35
N ALA A 260 -20.07 -10.34 -2.66
CA ALA A 260 -20.38 -9.96 -4.05
C ALA A 260 -19.33 -8.97 -4.58
N SER A 261 -18.09 -9.44 -4.68
CA SER A 261 -16.92 -8.64 -5.03
C SER A 261 -17.01 -8.13 -6.47
N ILE A 262 -16.50 -6.92 -6.72
CA ILE A 262 -16.66 -6.23 -7.99
C ILE A 262 -15.37 -6.33 -8.81
N ILE A 263 -15.49 -6.74 -10.07
CA ILE A 263 -14.45 -6.57 -11.07
C ILE A 263 -14.99 -5.63 -12.14
N THR A 264 -14.31 -4.51 -12.34
CA THR A 264 -14.71 -3.47 -13.29
C THR A 264 -13.64 -3.28 -14.35
N ASN A 265 -14.08 -3.07 -15.59
CA ASN A 265 -13.20 -2.69 -16.69
C ASN A 265 -13.96 -1.87 -17.75
N THR A 266 -13.23 -1.00 -18.46
CA THR A 266 -13.79 -0.15 -19.53
C THR A 266 -13.42 -0.64 -20.93
N GLY A 267 -12.29 -1.34 -21.06
CA GLY A 267 -11.84 -1.96 -22.31
C GLY A 267 -12.01 -3.48 -22.31
N THR A 268 -11.03 -4.20 -22.83
CA THR A 268 -10.95 -5.66 -22.81
C THR A 268 -10.01 -6.11 -21.70
N SER A 269 -10.40 -7.12 -20.92
CA SER A 269 -9.53 -7.71 -19.89
C SER A 269 -9.80 -9.20 -19.78
N THR A 270 -8.78 -9.98 -19.40
CA THR A 270 -8.88 -11.44 -19.26
C THR A 270 -8.40 -11.87 -17.88
N ILE A 271 -9.12 -12.79 -17.24
CA ILE A 271 -8.68 -13.49 -16.04
C ILE A 271 -8.45 -14.95 -16.42
N LEU A 272 -7.19 -15.37 -16.47
CA LEU A 272 -6.81 -16.75 -16.75
C LEU A 272 -6.91 -17.65 -15.51
N SER A 273 -6.81 -17.06 -14.32
CA SER A 273 -6.82 -17.79 -13.05
C SER A 273 -8.18 -18.37 -12.71
N ILE A 274 -8.18 -19.38 -11.84
CA ILE A 274 -9.34 -19.78 -11.05
C ILE A 274 -9.76 -18.63 -10.12
N ILE A 275 -11.06 -18.35 -10.09
CA ILE A 275 -11.74 -17.52 -9.11
C ILE A 275 -12.51 -18.43 -8.14
N SER A 276 -12.33 -18.22 -6.84
CA SER A 276 -12.96 -18.95 -5.73
C SER A 276 -13.74 -18.01 -4.81
N GLY A 277 -14.42 -18.57 -3.80
CA GLY A 277 -15.12 -17.82 -2.76
C GLY A 277 -16.62 -17.73 -2.99
N THR A 278 -17.18 -16.53 -2.87
CA THR A 278 -18.63 -16.30 -2.85
C THR A 278 -19.16 -15.76 -4.18
N GLY A 279 -19.33 -14.45 -4.39
CA GLY A 279 -20.03 -13.93 -5.58
C GLY A 279 -19.21 -12.95 -6.42
N LEU A 280 -19.52 -12.89 -7.72
CA LEU A 280 -18.89 -11.96 -8.66
C LEU A 280 -19.89 -10.93 -9.17
N THR A 281 -19.54 -9.65 -9.12
CA THR A 281 -20.21 -8.59 -9.88
C THR A 281 -19.28 -8.05 -10.95
N LYS A 282 -19.64 -8.28 -12.22
CA LYS A 282 -19.01 -7.61 -13.36
C LYS A 282 -19.65 -6.23 -13.55
N SER A 283 -18.84 -5.19 -13.57
CA SER A 283 -19.26 -3.82 -13.89
C SER A 283 -18.33 -3.15 -14.91
N GLY A 284 -18.61 -1.89 -15.23
CA GLY A 284 -17.92 -1.16 -16.28
C GLY A 284 -18.37 -1.58 -17.68
N THR A 285 -18.15 -0.71 -18.66
CA THR A 285 -18.65 -0.87 -20.03
C THR A 285 -17.88 -1.89 -20.87
N GLY A 286 -16.75 -2.38 -20.36
CA GLY A 286 -15.84 -3.26 -21.07
C GLY A 286 -16.27 -4.72 -21.13
N THR A 287 -15.45 -5.51 -21.82
CA THR A 287 -15.55 -6.98 -21.89
C THR A 287 -14.56 -7.61 -20.94
N LEU A 288 -15.04 -8.37 -19.96
CA LEU A 288 -14.20 -9.21 -19.09
C LEU A 288 -14.33 -10.66 -19.53
N THR A 289 -13.22 -11.30 -19.89
CA THR A 289 -13.18 -12.73 -20.20
C THR A 289 -12.72 -13.53 -18.99
N LEU A 290 -13.50 -14.53 -18.58
CA LEU A 290 -13.13 -15.51 -17.56
C LEU A 290 -12.76 -16.83 -18.23
N SER A 291 -11.51 -17.24 -18.08
CA SER A 291 -10.99 -18.48 -18.67
C SER A 291 -10.68 -19.59 -17.67
N GLY A 292 -10.70 -19.27 -16.37
CA GLY A 292 -10.48 -20.24 -15.31
C GLY A 292 -11.63 -21.23 -15.12
N ASN A 293 -11.30 -22.40 -14.56
CA ASN A 293 -12.27 -23.33 -14.00
C ASN A 293 -12.72 -22.81 -12.62
N ASN A 294 -13.65 -21.85 -12.60
CA ASN A 294 -14.01 -21.12 -11.39
C ASN A 294 -14.80 -22.01 -10.40
N THR A 295 -14.62 -21.73 -9.11
CA THR A 295 -15.12 -22.56 -8.00
C THR A 295 -15.88 -21.75 -6.94
N TYR A 296 -16.15 -20.47 -7.18
CA TYR A 296 -16.97 -19.67 -6.28
C TYR A 296 -18.43 -20.15 -6.30
N THR A 297 -19.12 -20.06 -5.17
CA THR A 297 -20.44 -20.70 -4.96
C THR A 297 -21.61 -19.73 -4.93
N GLY A 298 -21.34 -18.43 -4.92
CA GLY A 298 -22.33 -17.37 -4.94
C GLY A 298 -22.67 -16.89 -6.35
N ALA A 299 -23.62 -15.96 -6.43
CA ALA A 299 -24.17 -15.48 -7.70
C ALA A 299 -23.15 -14.73 -8.56
N THR A 300 -23.35 -14.80 -9.89
CA THR A 300 -22.70 -13.93 -10.86
C THR A 300 -23.69 -12.84 -11.31
N SER A 301 -23.35 -11.57 -11.09
CA SER A 301 -24.13 -10.42 -11.54
C SER A 301 -23.38 -9.65 -12.61
N ILE A 302 -23.95 -9.57 -13.81
CA ILE A 302 -23.43 -8.74 -14.90
C ILE A 302 -24.23 -7.43 -14.90
N SER A 303 -23.67 -6.43 -14.22
CA SER A 303 -24.31 -5.13 -14.05
C SER A 303 -24.13 -4.19 -15.25
N ALA A 304 -23.03 -4.33 -15.98
CA ALA A 304 -22.72 -3.55 -17.18
C ALA A 304 -21.66 -4.23 -18.05
N GLY A 305 -21.63 -3.85 -19.33
CA GLY A 305 -20.68 -4.36 -20.31
C GLY A 305 -20.92 -5.84 -20.65
N THR A 306 -19.86 -6.53 -21.04
CA THR A 306 -19.91 -7.96 -21.40
C THR A 306 -19.09 -8.79 -20.42
N LEU A 307 -19.66 -9.88 -19.91
CA LEU A 307 -18.90 -10.97 -19.31
C LEU A 307 -18.81 -12.09 -20.35
N ALA A 308 -17.59 -12.43 -20.77
CA ALA A 308 -17.34 -13.56 -21.65
C ALA A 308 -16.79 -14.73 -20.85
N ILE A 309 -17.23 -15.95 -21.15
CA ILE A 309 -16.70 -17.18 -20.54
C ILE A 309 -16.15 -18.13 -21.59
N THR A 310 -15.04 -18.79 -21.26
CA THR A 310 -14.39 -19.77 -22.14
C THR A 310 -14.19 -21.14 -21.50
N HIS A 311 -14.79 -21.36 -20.32
CA HIS A 311 -14.78 -22.62 -19.59
C HIS A 311 -16.20 -22.94 -19.09
N GLY A 312 -16.59 -24.22 -19.02
CA GLY A 312 -17.95 -24.63 -18.61
C GLY A 312 -18.33 -24.17 -17.20
N ASN A 313 -17.37 -24.15 -16.28
CA ASN A 313 -17.51 -23.57 -14.94
C ASN A 313 -17.04 -22.11 -14.87
N GLY A 314 -17.10 -21.36 -15.97
CA GLY A 314 -16.64 -19.97 -16.01
C GLY A 314 -17.44 -19.03 -15.10
N LEU A 315 -18.65 -19.43 -14.71
CA LEU A 315 -19.57 -18.66 -13.88
C LEU A 315 -19.67 -19.17 -12.42
N GLY A 316 -18.78 -20.10 -12.02
CA GLY A 316 -18.74 -20.68 -10.68
C GLY A 316 -19.38 -22.07 -10.59
N THR A 317 -19.77 -22.47 -9.37
CA THR A 317 -20.60 -23.67 -9.16
C THR A 317 -22.06 -23.39 -9.48
N THR A 318 -22.90 -24.43 -9.52
CA THR A 318 -24.35 -24.29 -9.76
C THR A 318 -25.15 -23.80 -8.55
N ASP A 319 -24.49 -23.49 -7.43
CA ASP A 319 -25.15 -23.01 -6.20
C ASP A 319 -25.61 -21.54 -6.36
N GLY A 320 -24.87 -20.76 -7.14
CA GLY A 320 -25.18 -19.39 -7.52
C GLY A 320 -26.01 -19.33 -8.81
N ALA A 321 -26.84 -18.29 -8.93
CA ALA A 321 -27.49 -17.97 -10.21
C ALA A 321 -26.70 -16.88 -10.94
N THR A 322 -26.84 -16.85 -12.27
CA THR A 322 -26.33 -15.75 -13.09
C THR A 322 -27.44 -14.77 -13.46
N THR A 323 -27.21 -13.48 -13.24
CA THR A 323 -28.13 -12.40 -13.64
C THR A 323 -27.46 -11.45 -14.62
N VAL A 324 -28.11 -11.21 -15.75
CA VAL A 324 -27.70 -10.22 -16.76
C VAL A 324 -28.62 -9.01 -16.67
N SER A 325 -28.08 -7.86 -16.24
CA SER A 325 -28.84 -6.61 -16.15
C SER A 325 -29.22 -6.07 -17.53
N SER A 326 -30.24 -5.22 -17.60
CA SER A 326 -30.65 -4.59 -18.86
C SER A 326 -29.48 -3.81 -19.48
N GLY A 327 -29.17 -4.10 -20.75
CA GLY A 327 -28.05 -3.48 -21.48
C GLY A 327 -26.68 -4.12 -21.21
N ALA A 328 -26.60 -5.12 -20.33
CA ALA A 328 -25.42 -5.97 -20.17
C ALA A 328 -25.51 -7.23 -21.02
N ALA A 329 -24.37 -7.91 -21.20
CA ALA A 329 -24.28 -9.13 -21.99
C ALA A 329 -23.51 -10.23 -21.27
N LEU A 330 -24.02 -11.45 -21.34
CA LEU A 330 -23.22 -12.67 -21.18
C LEU A 330 -22.81 -13.13 -22.58
N SER A 331 -21.56 -13.56 -22.75
CA SER A 331 -21.08 -14.16 -23.99
C SER A 331 -20.50 -15.54 -23.70
N ILE A 332 -21.12 -16.55 -24.31
CA ILE A 332 -20.72 -17.96 -24.18
C ILE A 332 -20.15 -18.40 -25.53
N SER A 333 -18.92 -18.90 -25.54
CA SER A 333 -18.25 -19.31 -26.78
C SER A 333 -17.61 -20.69 -26.63
N GLY A 334 -17.30 -21.33 -27.77
CA GLY A 334 -16.57 -22.61 -27.77
C GLY A 334 -17.40 -23.87 -27.49
N GLY A 335 -18.74 -23.79 -27.58
CA GLY A 335 -19.62 -24.96 -27.39
C GLY A 335 -19.65 -25.47 -25.95
N ILE A 336 -19.32 -24.61 -24.98
CA ILE A 336 -19.37 -24.93 -23.55
C ILE A 336 -20.82 -24.95 -23.04
N THR A 337 -21.13 -25.93 -22.19
CA THR A 337 -22.41 -26.02 -21.49
C THR A 337 -22.29 -25.33 -20.14
N VAL A 338 -23.19 -24.39 -19.86
CA VAL A 338 -23.37 -23.78 -18.54
C VAL A 338 -24.56 -24.47 -17.86
N ALA A 339 -24.35 -24.96 -16.64
CA ALA A 339 -25.36 -25.75 -15.93
C ALA A 339 -26.28 -24.92 -15.01
N GLU A 340 -25.90 -23.69 -14.70
CA GLU A 340 -26.66 -22.85 -13.75
C GLU A 340 -27.82 -22.08 -14.42
N PRO A 341 -28.84 -21.66 -13.65
CA PRO A 341 -29.89 -20.78 -14.16
C PRO A 341 -29.37 -19.40 -14.56
N ILE A 342 -29.76 -18.94 -15.75
CA ILE A 342 -29.47 -17.59 -16.26
C ILE A 342 -30.76 -16.77 -16.29
N THR A 343 -30.75 -15.65 -15.58
CA THR A 343 -31.84 -14.66 -15.62
C THR A 343 -31.40 -13.44 -16.43
N ILE A 344 -32.17 -13.07 -17.45
CA ILE A 344 -31.91 -11.90 -18.28
C ILE A 344 -32.97 -10.84 -18.01
N ALA A 345 -32.56 -9.63 -17.59
CA ALA A 345 -33.45 -8.51 -17.33
C ALA A 345 -33.48 -7.53 -18.52
N GLY A 346 -34.67 -7.06 -18.89
CA GLY A 346 -34.85 -6.01 -19.89
C GLY A 346 -34.24 -6.33 -21.26
N THR A 347 -33.33 -5.49 -21.74
CA THR A 347 -32.64 -5.63 -23.04
C THR A 347 -31.32 -6.41 -22.96
N GLY A 348 -31.05 -7.09 -21.84
CA GLY A 348 -29.86 -7.94 -21.71
C GLY A 348 -29.83 -9.06 -22.76
N VAL A 349 -28.63 -9.57 -23.06
CA VAL A 349 -28.40 -10.67 -24.02
C VAL A 349 -27.49 -11.75 -23.44
N SER A 350 -27.64 -12.99 -23.89
CA SER A 350 -26.81 -14.15 -23.54
C SER A 350 -26.42 -14.97 -24.76
#